data_AF-A0A8E2EVY8-F1
#
_entry.id   AF-A0A8E2EVY8-F1
#
_cell.length_a   1.000
_cell.length_b   1.000
_cell.length_c   1.000
_cell.angle_alpha   90.00
_cell.angle_beta   90.00
_cell.angle_gamma   90.00
#
_symmetry.space_group_name_H-M   'P 1'
#
loop_
_entity.id
_entity.type
_entity.pdbx_description
1 polymer ?
#
loop_
_entity_poly.entity_id
_entity_poly.type
_entity_poly.pdbx_seq_one_letter_code
_entity_poly.pdbx_strand_id
1 'polypeptide(L)'
;MLHIKDTQLALIHIPLHLYSSFLQPILQLLLPIEGRTNGASRGGVRSVKSWPYEHPFCNISVTPIECSIACSRALARELFVPVRNSLDAVSRNQVSITNDDYIVMQVDGEGLDAGQRVLELTSPLAMAGISIFFITTYFSDYILVPLRCRGQVTHALEERGFAFEHNTSSYINPSHHGRNHSSTSSFEAPPPGTPPPASISELQTRTFATLKRRNIVPTVNPRIRLLQCAAK
;
A
#
# COMPACT_ATOMS: atom_id res chain seq x y z
N MET A 1 -3.91 -10.92 -14.60
CA MET A 1 -4.86 -9.79 -14.69
C MET A 1 -4.66 -8.90 -13.47
N LEU A 2 -4.91 -7.58 -13.59
CA LEU A 2 -4.73 -6.63 -12.49
C LEU A 2 -6.07 -6.03 -12.05
N HIS A 3 -6.29 -6.01 -10.74
CA HIS A 3 -7.50 -5.42 -10.13
C HIS A 3 -7.13 -4.23 -9.27
N ILE A 4 -7.57 -3.03 -9.65
CA ILE A 4 -7.45 -1.86 -8.78
C ILE A 4 -8.58 -1.93 -7.75
N LYS A 5 -8.25 -1.91 -6.46
CA LYS A 5 -9.28 -1.78 -5.43
C LYS A 5 -9.59 -0.29 -5.23
N ASP A 6 -10.87 0.06 -5.29
CA ASP A 6 -11.37 1.42 -5.05
C ASP A 6 -11.31 1.78 -3.56
N THR A 7 -10.10 1.89 -3.03
CA THR A 7 -9.84 2.33 -1.66
C THR A 7 -8.60 3.20 -1.60
N GLN A 8 -8.66 4.24 -0.79
CA GLN A 8 -7.50 5.09 -0.49
C GLN A 8 -6.88 4.59 0.80
N LEU A 9 -5.62 4.19 0.72
CA LEU A 9 -4.86 3.66 1.83
C LEU A 9 -3.94 4.73 2.43
N ALA A 10 -3.80 4.71 3.74
CA ALA A 10 -2.72 5.38 4.45
C ALA A 10 -1.69 4.33 4.90
N LEU A 11 -0.43 4.73 4.88
CA LEU A 11 0.66 3.92 5.44
C LEU A 11 1.06 4.52 6.79
N ILE A 12 1.22 3.65 7.78
CA ILE A 12 1.52 4.01 9.15
C ILE A 12 2.80 3.30 9.54
N HIS A 13 3.74 4.05 10.11
CA HIS A 13 4.97 3.54 10.72
C HIS A 13 4.96 3.83 12.22
N ILE A 14 5.14 2.78 13.02
CA ILE A 14 5.20 2.83 14.47
C ILE A 14 6.51 2.17 14.91
N PRO A 15 7.45 2.91 15.54
CA PRO A 15 8.62 2.32 16.16
C PRO A 15 8.23 1.22 17.17
N LEU A 16 8.99 0.13 17.25
CA LEU A 16 8.58 -1.02 18.06
C LEU A 16 8.36 -0.68 19.55
N HIS A 17 9.14 0.26 20.11
CA HIS A 17 8.98 0.69 21.50
C HIS A 17 7.66 1.43 21.79
N LEU A 18 6.98 1.95 20.76
CA LEU A 18 5.66 2.59 20.86
C LEU A 18 4.52 1.63 20.50
N TYR A 19 4.82 0.41 20.04
CA TYR A 19 3.81 -0.56 19.58
C TYR A 19 2.70 -0.81 20.59
N SER A 20 3.04 -0.92 21.88
CA SER A 20 2.08 -1.18 22.95
C SER A 20 1.02 -0.08 23.07
N SER A 21 1.39 1.19 22.85
CA SER A 21 0.45 2.33 22.84
C SER A 21 -0.58 2.23 21.71
N PHE A 22 -0.27 1.50 20.64
CA PHE A 22 -1.14 1.29 19.48
C PHE A 22 -1.79 -0.10 19.45
N LEU A 23 -1.65 -0.92 20.49
CA LEU A 23 -2.24 -2.25 20.49
C LEU A 23 -3.77 -2.20 20.37
N GLN A 24 -4.42 -1.26 21.07
CA GLN A 24 -5.88 -1.11 21.00
C GLN A 24 -6.40 -0.76 19.59
N PRO A 25 -5.89 0.27 18.89
CA PRO A 25 -6.35 0.56 17.52
C PRO A 25 -5.98 -0.56 16.53
N ILE A 26 -4.87 -1.27 16.74
CA ILE A 26 -4.50 -2.46 15.95
C ILE A 26 -5.53 -3.58 16.14
N LEU A 27 -5.95 -3.85 17.38
CA LEU A 27 -6.98 -4.84 17.67
C LEU A 27 -8.34 -4.43 17.11
N GLN A 28 -8.71 -3.14 17.17
CA GLN A 28 -9.94 -2.64 16.56
C GLN A 28 -9.95 -2.76 15.03
N LEU A 29 -8.78 -2.63 14.40
CA LEU A 29 -8.61 -2.84 12.96
C LEU A 29 -8.74 -4.32 12.58
N LEU A 30 -8.19 -5.23 13.39
CA LEU A 30 -8.22 -6.68 13.17
C LEU A 30 -9.57 -7.33 13.52
N LEU A 31 -10.19 -6.86 14.59
CA LEU A 31 -11.41 -7.39 15.20
C LEU A 31 -12.47 -6.29 15.22
N PRO A 32 -13.02 -5.91 14.04
CA PRO A 32 -14.07 -4.90 13.98
C PRO A 32 -15.27 -5.36 14.79
N ILE A 33 -15.59 -4.61 15.84
CA ILE A 33 -16.78 -4.86 16.66
C ILE A 33 -17.99 -4.47 15.81
N GLU A 34 -18.85 -5.44 15.47
CA GLU A 34 -20.06 -5.27 14.62
C GLU A 34 -21.15 -4.33 15.20
N GLY A 35 -20.82 -3.43 16.13
CA GLY A 35 -21.77 -2.60 16.88
C GLY A 35 -21.68 -1.08 16.68
N ARG A 36 -20.79 -0.55 15.82
CA ARG A 36 -20.64 0.92 15.68
C ARG A 36 -21.55 1.57 14.63
N THR A 37 -22.39 0.80 13.93
CA THR A 37 -23.44 1.32 13.04
C THR A 37 -24.72 1.67 13.81
N ASN A 38 -24.63 2.48 14.86
CA ASN A 38 -25.83 3.05 15.49
C ASN A 38 -25.90 4.57 15.28
N GLY A 39 -26.64 4.93 14.23
CA GLY A 39 -27.06 6.29 13.90
C GLY A 39 -28.29 6.26 13.00
N ALA A 40 -29.46 6.08 13.62
CA ALA A 40 -30.80 6.45 13.15
C ALA A 40 -31.03 6.54 11.62
N SER A 41 -31.60 5.50 11.03
CA SER A 41 -32.40 5.64 9.80
C SER A 41 -33.58 4.70 9.88
N ARG A 42 -34.73 5.26 10.27
CA ARG A 42 -36.03 4.59 10.20
C ARG A 42 -36.31 4.24 8.72
N GLY A 43 -36.48 2.96 8.42
CA GLY A 43 -37.28 2.52 7.27
C GLY A 43 -36.63 2.40 5.89
N GLY A 44 -35.34 2.08 5.77
CA GLY A 44 -34.73 1.72 4.48
C GLY A 44 -33.83 0.50 4.59
N VAL A 45 -34.06 -0.52 3.75
CA VAL A 45 -33.18 -1.70 3.61
C VAL A 45 -31.83 -1.22 3.07
N ARG A 46 -30.90 -0.82 3.95
CA ARG A 46 -29.49 -0.69 3.58
C ARG A 46 -28.94 -2.12 3.51
N SER A 47 -28.52 -2.53 2.32
CA SER A 47 -27.60 -3.66 2.18
C SER A 47 -26.37 -3.32 3.03
N VAL A 48 -26.25 -3.93 4.20
CA VAL A 48 -25.08 -3.79 5.05
C VAL A 48 -23.97 -4.50 4.29
N LYS A 49 -23.19 -3.74 3.51
CA LYS A 49 -21.95 -4.27 2.95
C LYS A 49 -21.09 -4.65 4.14
N SER A 50 -20.72 -5.93 4.26
CA SER A 50 -19.90 -6.38 5.38
C SER A 50 -18.55 -5.65 5.35
N TRP A 51 -17.92 -5.50 6.52
CA TRP A 51 -16.62 -4.82 6.70
C TRP A 51 -15.56 -5.10 5.61
N PRO A 52 -15.40 -6.35 5.09
CA PRO A 52 -14.45 -6.64 4.01
C PRO A 52 -14.75 -5.92 2.68
N TYR A 53 -16.00 -5.56 2.40
CA TYR A 53 -16.38 -4.81 1.20
C TYR A 53 -16.13 -3.30 1.36
N GLU A 54 -16.16 -2.78 2.59
CA GLU A 54 -15.88 -1.37 2.88
C GLU A 54 -14.38 -1.11 3.01
N HIS A 55 -13.61 -2.12 3.43
CA HIS A 55 -12.17 -2.04 3.64
C HIS A 55 -11.46 -3.24 2.97
N PRO A 56 -11.26 -3.19 1.64
CA PRO A 56 -10.82 -4.34 0.85
C PRO A 56 -9.34 -4.72 1.06
N PHE A 57 -8.58 -3.92 1.82
CA PHE A 57 -7.17 -4.19 2.08
C PHE A 57 -6.75 -3.69 3.47
N CYS A 58 -6.08 -4.56 4.20
CA CYS A 58 -5.38 -4.25 5.43
C CYS A 58 -4.12 -5.13 5.51
N ASN A 59 -2.97 -4.52 5.79
CA ASN A 59 -1.73 -5.23 6.07
C ASN A 59 -1.14 -4.68 7.37
N ILE A 60 -0.73 -5.59 8.25
CA ILE A 60 -0.01 -5.27 9.49
C ILE A 60 1.24 -6.14 9.47
N SER A 61 2.40 -5.49 9.47
CA SER A 61 3.70 -6.17 9.50
C SER A 61 4.47 -5.71 10.72
N VAL A 62 4.70 -6.63 11.66
CA VAL A 62 5.52 -6.38 12.85
C VAL A 62 6.88 -7.02 12.63
N THR A 63 7.93 -6.23 12.79
CA THR A 63 9.33 -6.64 12.67
C THR A 63 10.06 -6.41 13.99
N PRO A 64 11.31 -6.88 14.14
CA PRO A 64 12.10 -6.59 15.34
C PRO A 64 12.43 -5.11 15.58
N ILE A 65 12.15 -4.22 14.60
CA ILE A 65 12.48 -2.79 14.69
C ILE A 65 11.24 -1.89 14.67
N GLU A 66 10.18 -2.29 13.99
CA GLU A 66 8.99 -1.46 13.78
C GLU A 66 7.73 -2.28 13.49
N CYS A 67 6.59 -1.62 13.60
CA CYS A 67 5.30 -2.06 13.09
C CYS A 67 4.88 -1.12 11.95
N SER A 68 4.63 -1.68 10.77
CA SER A 68 4.08 -0.96 9.62
C SER A 68 2.65 -1.43 9.33
N ILE A 69 1.75 -0.49 9.07
CA ILE A 69 0.34 -0.77 8.79
C ILE A 69 -0.06 -0.08 7.50
N ALA A 70 -0.72 -0.81 6.61
CA ALA A 70 -1.42 -0.25 5.46
C ALA A 70 -2.92 -0.53 5.64
N CYS A 71 -3.73 0.51 5.76
CA CYS A 71 -5.18 0.39 5.95
C CYS A 71 -5.91 1.56 5.28
N SER A 72 -7.24 1.52 5.24
CA SER A 72 -8.01 2.61 4.65
C SER A 72 -7.74 3.95 5.36
N ARG A 73 -7.70 5.03 4.59
CA ARG A 73 -7.49 6.38 5.10
C ARG A 73 -8.48 6.75 6.20
N ALA A 74 -9.73 6.33 6.05
CA ALA A 74 -10.79 6.55 7.03
C ALA A 74 -10.43 5.91 8.38
N LEU A 75 -10.04 4.63 8.39
CA LEU A 75 -9.65 3.92 9.61
C LEU A 75 -8.34 4.45 10.20
N ALA A 76 -7.38 4.83 9.37
CA ALA A 76 -6.15 5.47 9.85
C ALA A 76 -6.46 6.77 10.62
N ARG A 77 -7.37 7.59 10.10
CA ARG A 77 -7.81 8.83 10.75
C ARG A 77 -8.63 8.57 12.01
N GLU A 78 -9.51 7.58 11.99
CA GLU A 78 -10.39 7.28 13.13
C GLU A 78 -9.63 6.63 14.29
N LEU A 79 -8.81 5.61 14.01
CA LEU A 79 -8.22 4.75 15.03
C LEU A 79 -6.82 5.21 15.46
N PHE A 80 -5.98 5.63 14.51
CA PHE A 80 -4.55 5.83 14.78
C PHE A 80 -4.18 7.29 15.04
N VAL A 81 -4.81 8.25 14.36
CA VAL A 81 -4.53 9.69 14.58
C VAL A 81 -4.80 10.13 16.02
N PRO A 82 -5.90 9.75 16.70
CA PRO A 82 -6.15 10.14 18.08
C PRO A 82 -5.07 9.61 19.03
N VAL A 83 -4.67 8.34 18.87
CA VAL A 83 -3.63 7.71 19.68
C VAL A 83 -2.29 8.41 19.48
N ARG A 84 -1.89 8.63 18.22
CA ARG A 84 -0.68 9.40 17.89
C ARG A 84 -0.68 10.79 18.51
N ASN A 85 -1.81 11.49 18.47
CA ASN A 85 -1.91 12.86 18.98
C ASN A 85 -1.94 12.92 20.51
N SER A 86 -2.26 11.82 21.19
CA SER A 86 -2.22 11.70 22.65
C SER A 86 -0.82 11.47 23.22
N LEU A 87 0.15 11.09 22.37
CA LEU A 87 1.54 10.91 22.77
C LEU A 87 2.22 12.25 23.07
N ASP A 88 3.30 12.20 23.86
CA ASP A 88 4.20 13.34 24.03
C ASP A 88 4.84 13.75 22.69
N ALA A 89 5.34 14.98 22.60
CA ALA A 89 5.83 15.53 21.34
C ALA A 89 6.98 14.72 20.72
N VAL A 90 7.84 14.10 21.54
CA VAL A 90 8.98 13.32 21.05
C VAL A 90 8.50 12.01 20.46
N SER A 91 7.68 11.25 21.19
CA SER A 91 7.11 9.98 20.71
C SER A 91 6.20 10.19 19.50
N ARG A 92 5.38 11.25 19.51
CA ARG A 92 4.48 11.60 18.41
C ARG A 92 5.22 11.81 17.09
N ASN A 93 6.38 12.46 17.13
CA ASN A 93 7.17 12.75 15.93
C ASN A 93 7.89 11.52 15.35
N GLN A 94 8.00 10.43 16.12
CA GLN A 94 8.57 9.17 15.64
C GLN A 94 7.54 8.29 14.92
N VAL A 95 6.24 8.52 15.16
CA VAL A 95 5.15 7.83 14.49
C VAL A 95 4.76 8.59 13.23
N SER A 96 4.83 7.93 12.08
CA SER A 96 4.47 8.53 10.79
C SER A 96 3.14 7.96 10.30
N ILE A 97 2.28 8.84 9.77
CA ILE A 97 1.09 8.47 8.99
C ILE A 97 1.19 9.26 7.70
N THR A 98 1.21 8.59 6.55
CA THR A 98 1.41 9.26 5.25
C THR A 98 0.32 10.29 5.01
N ASN A 99 0.67 11.45 4.46
CA ASN A 99 -0.33 12.41 3.98
C ASN A 99 -0.89 12.00 2.62
N ASP A 100 -0.03 11.42 1.79
CA ASP A 100 -0.41 10.87 0.49
C ASP A 100 -1.26 9.62 0.66
N ASP A 101 -2.28 9.52 -0.17
CA ASP A 101 -3.09 8.33 -0.34
C ASP A 101 -2.41 7.37 -1.30
N TYR A 102 -2.53 6.09 -1.00
CA TYR A 102 -2.06 5.00 -1.83
C TYR A 102 -3.26 4.24 -2.39
N ILE A 103 -3.14 3.76 -3.62
CA ILE A 103 -4.05 2.75 -4.16
C ILE A 103 -3.38 1.39 -4.08
N VAL A 104 -4.18 0.34 -4.02
CA VAL A 104 -3.71 -1.04 -4.05
C VAL A 104 -4.21 -1.74 -5.30
N MET A 105 -3.30 -2.44 -5.96
CA MET A 105 -3.58 -3.28 -7.11
C MET A 105 -3.31 -4.73 -6.71
N GLN A 106 -4.30 -5.60 -6.88
CA GLN A 106 -4.16 -7.04 -6.72
C GLN A 106 -3.70 -7.63 -8.05
N VAL A 107 -2.73 -8.53 -7.97
CA VAL A 107 -2.19 -9.29 -9.09
C VAL A 107 -2.70 -10.73 -8.96
N ASP A 108 -3.42 -11.19 -9.97
CA ASP A 108 -3.87 -12.58 -10.02
C ASP A 108 -2.69 -13.53 -10.28
N GLY A 109 -2.63 -14.61 -9.48
CA GLY A 109 -1.49 -15.51 -9.39
C GLY A 109 -1.52 -16.74 -10.31
N GLU A 110 -2.06 -16.65 -11.53
CA GLU A 110 -2.07 -17.80 -12.43
C GLU A 110 -0.77 -17.91 -13.26
N GLY A 111 -0.10 -19.07 -13.18
CA GLY A 111 0.72 -19.62 -14.26
C GLY A 111 2.20 -19.22 -14.37
N LEU A 112 2.72 -18.31 -13.52
CA LEU A 112 4.14 -17.87 -13.58
C LEU A 112 4.89 -18.13 -12.28
N ASP A 113 6.20 -18.39 -12.36
CA ASP A 113 7.10 -18.38 -11.20
C ASP A 113 7.02 -17.02 -10.49
N ALA A 114 6.95 -17.03 -9.16
CA ALA A 114 6.73 -15.82 -8.35
C ALA A 114 7.82 -14.78 -8.60
N GLY A 115 9.08 -15.21 -8.79
CA GLY A 115 10.19 -14.30 -9.08
C GLY A 115 10.06 -13.58 -10.43
N GLN A 116 9.65 -14.31 -11.47
CA GLN A 116 9.46 -13.73 -12.81
C GLN A 116 8.31 -12.72 -12.82
N ARG A 117 7.20 -13.04 -12.15
CA ARG A 117 6.04 -12.15 -12.04
C ARG A 117 6.38 -10.82 -11.36
N VAL A 118 7.14 -10.88 -10.26
CA VAL A 118 7.62 -9.68 -9.57
C VAL A 118 8.43 -8.81 -10.52
N LEU A 119 9.36 -9.39 -11.29
CA LEU A 119 10.20 -8.64 -12.22
C LEU A 119 9.39 -8.01 -13.36
N GLU A 120 8.46 -8.75 -13.96
CA GLU A 120 7.62 -8.27 -15.06
C GLU A 120 6.71 -7.10 -14.64
N LEU A 121 6.23 -7.11 -13.39
CA LEU A 121 5.40 -6.03 -12.84
C LEU A 121 6.22 -4.83 -12.38
N THR A 122 7.35 -5.07 -11.72
CA THR A 122 8.13 -4.00 -11.07
C THR A 122 9.04 -3.26 -12.05
N SER A 123 9.51 -3.93 -13.11
CA SER A 123 10.35 -3.35 -14.15
C SER A 123 9.74 -2.12 -14.84
N PRO A 124 8.51 -2.17 -15.42
CA PRO A 124 7.92 -0.99 -16.05
C PRO A 124 7.71 0.18 -15.07
N LEU A 125 7.35 -0.12 -13.82
CA LEU A 125 7.15 0.91 -12.79
C LEU A 125 8.47 1.58 -12.40
N ALA A 126 9.54 0.78 -12.27
CA ALA A 126 10.89 1.29 -12.01
C ALA A 126 11.42 2.12 -13.19
N MET A 127 11.17 1.69 -14.43
CA MET A 127 11.52 2.44 -15.65
C MET A 127 10.75 3.76 -15.74
N ALA A 128 9.53 3.83 -15.21
CA ALA A 128 8.75 5.06 -15.10
C ALA A 128 9.11 5.92 -13.87
N GLY A 129 10.04 5.48 -13.03
CA GLY A 129 10.44 6.19 -11.80
C GLY A 129 9.37 6.18 -10.70
N ILE A 130 8.47 5.21 -10.72
CA ILE A 130 7.34 5.10 -9.79
C ILE A 130 7.76 4.24 -8.59
N SER A 131 7.75 4.84 -7.40
CA SER A 131 7.98 4.10 -6.15
C SER A 131 6.76 3.25 -5.80
N ILE A 132 7.01 2.02 -5.38
CA ILE A 132 5.98 1.03 -5.04
C ILE A 132 6.28 0.37 -3.69
N PHE A 133 5.23 -0.16 -3.06
CA PHE A 133 5.37 -1.23 -2.07
C PHE A 133 4.81 -2.52 -2.66
N PHE A 134 5.52 -3.63 -2.47
CA PHE A 134 5.14 -4.94 -2.95
C PHE A 134 4.88 -5.87 -1.76
N ILE A 135 3.67 -6.43 -1.68
CA ILE A 135 3.22 -7.27 -0.57
C ILE A 135 2.69 -8.58 -1.14
N THR A 136 3.39 -9.68 -0.89
CA THR A 136 2.91 -11.03 -1.19
C THR A 136 2.11 -11.57 -0.01
N THR A 137 0.96 -12.17 -0.32
CA THR A 137 0.14 -12.93 0.64
C THR A 137 0.02 -14.39 0.20
N TYR A 138 -0.72 -15.20 0.95
CA TYR A 138 -0.94 -16.61 0.59
C TYR A 138 -1.65 -16.78 -0.76
N PHE A 139 -2.60 -15.88 -1.10
CA PHE A 139 -3.44 -16.04 -2.29
C PHE A 139 -3.07 -15.12 -3.45
N SER A 140 -2.46 -13.97 -3.18
CA SER A 140 -2.20 -12.95 -4.22
C SER A 140 -1.06 -12.04 -3.85
N ASP A 141 -0.50 -11.39 -4.87
CA ASP A 141 0.45 -10.30 -4.73
C ASP A 141 -0.28 -8.95 -4.82
N TYR A 142 0.20 -7.97 -4.06
CA TYR A 142 -0.37 -6.63 -4.01
C TYR A 142 0.71 -5.58 -4.24
N ILE A 143 0.38 -4.59 -5.06
CA ILE A 143 1.24 -3.45 -5.33
C ILE A 143 0.53 -2.19 -4.83
N LEU A 144 1.19 -1.47 -3.93
CA LEU A 144 0.72 -0.16 -3.48
C LEU A 144 1.52 0.93 -4.17
N VAL A 145 0.81 1.91 -4.71
CA VAL A 145 1.39 3.05 -5.42
C VAL A 145 0.74 4.34 -4.95
N PRO A 146 1.46 5.48 -4.93
CA PRO A 146 0.84 6.77 -4.64
C PRO A 146 -0.32 7.03 -5.60
N LEU A 147 -1.47 7.48 -5.07
CA LEU A 147 -2.67 7.76 -5.85
C LEU A 147 -2.41 8.72 -7.01
N ARG A 148 -1.55 9.73 -6.80
CA ARG A 148 -1.12 10.68 -7.84
C ARG A 148 -0.46 10.02 -9.06
N CYS A 149 0.14 8.85 -8.89
CA CYS A 149 0.81 8.10 -9.95
C CYS A 149 -0.14 7.13 -10.67
N ARG A 150 -1.42 7.01 -10.28
CA ARG A 150 -2.37 6.04 -10.86
C ARG A 150 -2.34 6.03 -12.38
N GLY A 151 -2.46 7.19 -13.03
CA GLY A 151 -2.46 7.27 -14.50
C GLY A 151 -1.15 6.81 -15.13
N GLN A 152 -0.01 7.17 -14.53
CA GLN A 152 1.32 6.74 -15.00
C GLN A 152 1.52 5.23 -14.83
N VAL A 153 1.02 4.68 -13.72
CA VAL A 153 1.05 3.24 -13.43
C VAL A 153 0.21 2.46 -14.44
N THR A 154 -1.03 2.90 -14.70
CA THR A 154 -1.91 2.27 -15.69
C THR A 154 -1.25 2.26 -17.06
N HIS A 155 -0.74 3.42 -17.51
CA HIS A 155 -0.05 3.53 -18.79
C HIS A 155 1.19 2.63 -18.88
N ALA A 156 2.07 2.68 -17.88
CA ALA A 156 3.32 1.91 -17.89
C ALA A 156 3.09 0.39 -17.89
N LEU A 157 2.01 -0.08 -17.27
CA LEU A 157 1.64 -1.49 -17.24
C LEU A 157 0.90 -1.92 -18.52
N GLU A 158 0.00 -1.10 -19.06
CA GLU A 158 -0.67 -1.36 -20.34
C GLU A 158 0.30 -1.43 -21.52
N GLU A 159 1.33 -0.57 -21.56
CA GLU A 159 2.40 -0.63 -22.58
C GLU A 159 3.18 -1.96 -22.56
N ARG A 160 3.15 -2.69 -21.45
CA ARG A 160 3.75 -4.02 -21.31
C ARG A 160 2.75 -5.16 -21.45
N GLY A 161 1.52 -4.87 -21.87
CA GLY A 161 0.49 -5.86 -22.14
C GLY A 161 -0.31 -6.31 -20.92
N PHE A 162 -0.19 -5.62 -19.78
CA PHE A 162 -1.07 -5.88 -18.64
C PHE A 162 -2.47 -5.30 -18.89
N ALA A 163 -3.50 -6.11 -18.68
CA ALA A 163 -4.88 -5.67 -18.71
C ALA A 163 -5.41 -5.42 -17.29
N PHE A 164 -6.06 -4.28 -17.11
CA PHE A 164 -6.79 -3.93 -15.89
C PHE A 164 -8.26 -4.33 -16.02
N GLU A 165 -8.75 -5.13 -15.08
CA GLU A 165 -10.19 -5.37 -14.98
C GLU A 165 -10.82 -4.18 -14.26
N HIS A 166 -11.53 -3.33 -14.99
CA HIS A 166 -12.36 -2.30 -14.38
C HIS A 166 -13.57 -2.99 -13.77
N ASN A 167 -13.69 -2.91 -12.45
CA ASN A 167 -14.90 -3.31 -11.74
C ASN A 167 -16.10 -2.66 -12.46
N THR A 168 -16.99 -3.47 -13.02
CA THR A 168 -18.16 -3.06 -13.81
C THR A 168 -19.22 -2.45 -12.90
N SER A 169 -18.91 -1.33 -12.23
CA SER A 169 -19.89 -0.50 -11.55
C SER A 169 -20.09 0.81 -12.30
N SER A 170 -21.12 0.80 -13.16
CA SER A 170 -21.84 1.95 -13.72
C SER A 170 -21.07 2.95 -14.59
N TYR A 171 -21.35 2.91 -15.89
CA TYR A 171 -21.18 4.02 -16.84
C TYR A 171 -21.72 5.34 -16.26
N ILE A 172 -20.85 6.30 -16.00
CA ILE A 172 -21.21 7.73 -16.00
C ILE A 172 -20.15 8.50 -16.79
N ASN A 173 -20.63 9.19 -17.81
CA ASN A 173 -19.93 9.99 -18.82
C ASN A 173 -19.05 11.09 -18.18
N PRO A 174 -17.83 11.39 -18.67
CA PRO A 174 -17.00 12.44 -18.09
C PRO A 174 -17.45 13.82 -18.60
N SER A 175 -17.93 14.67 -17.69
CA SER A 175 -18.22 16.09 -17.96
C SER A 175 -17.45 16.99 -16.98
N HIS A 176 -16.42 17.66 -17.53
CA HIS A 176 -15.89 19.00 -17.24
C HIS A 176 -15.61 19.57 -15.81
N HIS A 177 -14.44 20.23 -15.75
CA HIS A 177 -13.95 21.30 -14.83
C HIS A 177 -13.62 20.91 -13.37
N GLY A 178 -12.62 21.48 -12.69
CA GLY A 178 -11.73 22.60 -13.01
C GLY A 178 -10.44 22.59 -12.18
N ARG A 179 -9.49 23.42 -12.63
CA ARG A 179 -8.24 23.79 -11.95
C ARG A 179 -8.53 24.36 -10.55
N ASN A 180 -7.69 24.02 -9.57
CA ASN A 180 -7.03 25.05 -8.77
C ASN A 180 -5.81 24.50 -8.03
N HIS A 181 -4.72 25.27 -8.12
CA HIS A 181 -3.47 25.10 -7.40
C HIS A 181 -3.61 25.62 -5.97
N SER A 182 -3.02 24.92 -5.02
CA SER A 182 -2.49 25.53 -3.80
C SER A 182 -1.31 24.69 -3.28
N SER A 183 -0.16 25.35 -3.25
CA SER A 183 1.13 24.89 -2.74
C SER A 183 1.13 24.87 -1.21
N THR A 184 1.38 23.72 -0.60
CA THR A 184 1.72 23.61 0.83
C THR A 184 2.75 22.51 1.02
N SER A 185 3.85 22.89 1.67
CA SER A 185 5.03 22.09 2.00
C SER A 185 4.69 20.85 2.81
N SER A 186 4.87 19.68 2.20
CA SER A 186 4.78 18.36 2.81
C SER A 186 6.12 17.65 2.63
N PHE A 187 6.43 16.71 3.52
CA PHE A 187 7.52 15.76 3.30
C PHE A 187 7.23 14.99 2.01
N GLU A 188 7.83 15.45 0.91
CA GLU A 188 8.08 14.67 -0.28
C GLU A 188 8.99 13.51 0.15
N ALA A 189 8.57 12.27 -0.11
CA ALA A 189 9.59 11.34 -0.58
C ALA A 189 10.14 12.01 -1.85
N PRO A 190 11.40 12.47 -1.88
CA PRO A 190 11.90 13.22 -3.01
C PRO A 190 11.63 12.37 -4.26
N PRO A 191 11.02 12.95 -5.32
CA PRO A 191 10.99 12.25 -6.60
C PRO A 191 12.43 11.82 -6.86
N PRO A 192 12.67 10.57 -7.34
CA PRO A 192 14.03 10.10 -7.54
C PRO A 192 14.80 11.17 -8.32
N GLY A 193 15.80 11.79 -7.68
CA GLY A 193 16.50 12.97 -8.23
C GLY A 193 17.36 12.66 -9.45
N THR A 194 17.31 11.41 -9.91
CA THR A 194 17.96 10.93 -11.12
C THR A 194 16.89 10.69 -12.19
N PRO A 195 17.12 11.12 -13.44
CA PRO A 195 16.20 10.85 -14.52
C PRO A 195 15.94 9.34 -14.65
N PRO A 196 14.75 8.92 -15.13
CA PRO A 196 14.44 7.52 -15.32
C PRO A 196 15.50 6.83 -16.19
N PRO A 197 15.81 5.54 -15.94
CA PRO A 197 16.77 4.81 -16.75
C PRO A 197 16.25 4.64 -18.18
N ALA A 198 17.15 4.68 -19.17
CA ALA A 198 16.81 4.50 -20.58
C ALA A 198 16.74 3.02 -21.00
N SER A 199 17.31 2.10 -20.20
CA SER A 199 17.26 0.65 -20.47
C SER A 199 17.25 -0.19 -19.19
N ILE A 200 16.84 -1.46 -19.31
CA ILE A 200 16.86 -2.43 -18.20
C ILE A 200 18.29 -2.67 -17.68
N SER A 201 19.28 -2.75 -18.59
CA SER A 201 20.69 -2.93 -18.21
C SER A 201 21.20 -1.74 -17.38
N GLU A 202 20.80 -0.53 -17.76
CA GLU A 202 21.11 0.67 -17.01
C GLU A 202 20.41 0.68 -15.64
N LEU A 203 19.12 0.33 -15.59
CA LEU A 203 18.36 0.21 -14.33
C LEU A 203 19.05 -0.76 -13.36
N GLN A 204 19.46 -1.94 -13.84
CA GLN A 204 20.18 -2.93 -13.02
C GLN A 204 21.50 -2.36 -12.50
N THR A 205 22.31 -1.77 -13.39
CA THR A 205 23.61 -1.20 -13.02
C THR A 205 23.48 -0.11 -11.96
N ARG A 206 22.52 0.82 -12.15
CA ARG A 206 22.22 1.88 -11.17
C ARG A 206 21.73 1.32 -9.84
N THR A 207 20.91 0.27 -9.88
CA THR A 207 20.38 -0.41 -8.68
C THR A 207 21.52 -1.02 -7.86
N PHE A 208 22.36 -1.86 -8.46
CA PHE A 208 23.48 -2.50 -7.75
C PHE A 208 24.51 -1.47 -7.23
N ALA A 209 24.79 -0.41 -7.99
CA ALA A 209 25.65 0.68 -7.53
C ALA A 209 25.06 1.38 -6.29
N THR A 210 23.74 1.58 -6.25
CA THR A 210 23.05 2.20 -5.12
C THR A 210 23.08 1.30 -3.88
N LEU A 211 22.78 0.00 -4.04
CA LEU A 211 22.85 -0.98 -2.96
C LEU A 211 24.26 -1.02 -2.34
N LYS A 212 25.30 -1.08 -3.19
CA LYS A 212 26.69 -1.06 -2.75
C LYS A 212 27.06 0.22 -2.01
N ARG A 213 26.66 1.39 -2.52
CA ARG A 213 26.90 2.70 -1.89
C ARG A 213 26.24 2.81 -0.50
N ARG A 214 25.09 2.17 -0.33
CA ARG A 214 24.35 2.14 0.95
C ARG A 214 24.75 0.98 1.86
N ASN A 215 25.80 0.23 1.50
CA ASN A 215 26.27 -0.94 2.23
C ASN A 215 25.18 -1.99 2.47
N ILE A 216 24.27 -2.14 1.50
CA ILE A 216 23.22 -3.17 1.53
C ILE A 216 23.82 -4.45 0.98
N VAL A 217 23.94 -5.47 1.82
CA VAL A 217 24.49 -6.78 1.49
C VAL A 217 23.40 -7.84 1.69
N PRO A 218 23.16 -8.73 0.71
CA PRO A 218 22.23 -9.83 0.90
C PRO A 218 22.79 -10.80 1.94
N THR A 219 21.99 -11.10 2.97
CA THR A 219 22.35 -12.07 4.01
C THR A 219 21.34 -13.20 4.01
N VAL A 220 21.81 -14.44 3.95
CA VAL A 220 20.96 -15.63 4.10
C VAL A 220 21.20 -16.21 5.48
N ASN A 221 20.13 -16.37 6.27
CA ASN A 221 20.22 -17.07 7.54
C ASN A 221 19.88 -18.56 7.32
N PRO A 222 20.87 -19.48 7.39
CA PRO A 222 20.65 -20.89 7.10
C PRO A 222 19.81 -21.61 8.15
N ARG A 223 19.52 -20.96 9.30
CA ARG A 223 18.65 -21.51 10.35
C ARG A 223 17.18 -21.25 10.09
N ILE A 224 16.84 -20.29 9.22
CA ILE A 224 15.45 -20.04 8.83
C ILE A 224 15.02 -21.18 7.90
N ARG A 225 13.93 -21.86 8.26
CA ARG A 225 13.33 -22.91 7.46
C ARG A 225 11.89 -22.53 7.14
N LEU A 226 11.49 -22.74 5.89
CA LEU A 226 10.09 -22.65 5.50
C LEU A 226 9.40 -23.94 5.98
N LEU A 227 8.50 -23.83 6.95
CA LEU A 227 7.70 -24.95 7.44
C LEU A 227 6.33 -24.91 6.77
N GLN A 228 5.97 -25.97 6.04
CA GLN A 228 4.63 -26.09 5.47
C GLN A 228 3.68 -26.63 6.54
N CYS A 229 2.84 -25.74 7.08
CA CYS A 229 1.87 -26.07 8.13
C CYS A 229 0.47 -26.40 7.59
N ALA A 230 0.32 -26.65 6.29
CA ALA A 230 -0.96 -27.07 5.72
C ALA A 230 -1.26 -28.51 6.19
N ALA A 231 -2.43 -28.71 6.81
CA ALA A 231 -2.97 -30.03 7.08
C ALA A 231 -3.18 -30.78 5.75
N LYS A 232 -2.84 -32.07 5.74
CA LYS A 232 -3.05 -32.97 4.61
C LYS A 232 -4.47 -33.51 4.61
#